data_AF-A0A6L7XFY6-F1
#
_entry.id   AF-A0A6L7XFY6-F1
#
_cell.length_a   1.000
_cell.length_b   1.000
_cell.length_c   1.000
_cell.angle_alpha   90.00
_cell.angle_beta   90.00
_cell.angle_gamma   90.00
#
_symmetry.space_group_name_H-M   'P 1'
#
loop_
_entity.id
_entity.type
_entity.pdbx_description
1 polymer ?
#
loop_
_entity_poly.entity_id
_entity_poly.type
_entity_poly.pdbx_seq_one_letter_code
_entity_poly.pdbx_strand_id
1 'polypeptide(L)' 'MSSHGITDRVAVIGMGCTPFAEHWDASLDDLIIDAAHSAYRSAGIAQDEVDAFWFGTSQSAASGLGMAGPLKI' A
#
# COMPACT_ATOMS: atom_id res chain seq x y z
N MET A 1 1.24 23.78 -26.18
CA MET A 1 0.33 22.64 -25.98
C MET A 1 0.14 22.45 -24.50
N SER A 2 -1.06 22.68 -23.96
CA SER A 2 -1.35 22.27 -22.59
C SER A 2 -1.32 20.74 -22.55
N SER A 3 -0.43 20.17 -21.76
CA SER A 3 -0.50 18.74 -21.43
C SER A 3 -1.84 18.51 -20.73
N HIS A 4 -2.65 17.59 -21.23
CA HIS A 4 -3.85 17.12 -20.53
C HIS A 4 -3.38 16.20 -19.39
N GLY A 5 -2.86 16.80 -18.32
CA GLY A 5 -2.40 16.09 -17.14
C GLY A 5 -3.55 15.51 -16.31
N ILE A 6 -3.20 14.86 -15.21
CA ILE A 6 -4.14 14.25 -14.27
C ILE A 6 -4.57 15.18 -13.13
N THR A 7 -4.20 16.46 -13.20
CA THR A 7 -4.65 17.49 -12.25
C THR A 7 -6.17 17.46 -12.14
N ASP A 8 -6.68 17.47 -10.90
CA ASP A 8 -8.10 17.36 -10.55
C ASP A 8 -8.79 16.04 -10.94
N ARG A 9 -8.03 15.01 -11.35
CA ARG A 9 -8.52 13.66 -11.66
C ARG A 9 -8.06 12.59 -10.68
N VAL A 10 -7.31 12.98 -9.65
CA VAL A 10 -6.78 12.07 -8.63
C VAL A 10 -7.22 12.56 -7.27
N ALA A 11 -7.76 11.64 -6.47
CA ALA A 11 -8.10 11.87 -5.08
C ALA A 11 -7.44 10.79 -4.21
N VAL A 12 -7.02 11.18 -3.00
CA VAL A 12 -6.65 10.22 -1.95
C VAL A 12 -7.92 9.88 -1.19
N ILE A 13 -8.40 8.65 -1.35
CA ILE A 13 -9.69 8.20 -0.77
C ILE A 13 -9.54 7.46 0.56
N GLY A 14 -8.32 7.11 0.96
CA GLY A 14 -8.04 6.45 2.24
C GLY A 14 -6.55 6.38 2.54
N MET A 15 -6.22 6.09 3.81
CA MET A 15 -4.84 5.96 4.28
C MET A 15 -4.76 4.94 5.42
N GLY A 16 -3.63 4.23 5.49
CA GLY A 16 -3.28 3.34 6.60
C GLY A 16 -1.83 3.53 6.99
N CYS A 17 -1.53 3.37 8.28
CA CYS A 17 -0.17 3.44 8.79
C CYS A 17 -0.05 2.51 10.01
N THR A 18 0.90 1.59 9.96
CA THR A 18 1.28 0.81 11.15
C THR A 18 1.92 1.75 12.19
N PRO A 19 1.83 1.45 13.50
CA PRO A 19 2.53 2.23 14.51
C PRO A 19 4.02 2.36 14.20
N PHE A 20 4.60 3.54 14.39
CA PHE A 20 6.05 3.71 14.28
C PHE A 20 6.70 3.28 15.59
N ALA A 21 7.22 2.05 15.61
CA ALA A 21 7.77 1.41 16.78
C ALA A 21 8.72 0.27 16.37
N GLU A 22 9.39 -0.31 17.37
CA GLU A 22 10.11 -1.57 17.20
C GLU A 22 9.11 -2.73 17.27
N HIS A 23 8.88 -3.39 16.14
CA HIS A 23 7.97 -4.53 16.04
C HIS A 23 8.76 -5.84 16.12
N TRP A 24 9.17 -6.22 17.32
CA TRP A 24 9.98 -7.44 17.54
C TRP A 24 9.20 -8.74 17.32
N ASP A 25 7.87 -8.66 17.34
CA ASP A 25 6.92 -9.76 17.24
C ASP A 25 6.20 -9.83 15.88
N ALA A 26 6.53 -8.93 14.94
CA ALA A 26 5.93 -8.89 13.61
C ALA A 26 7.01 -8.94 12.51
N SER A 27 6.71 -9.65 11.44
CA SER A 27 7.53 -9.66 10.23
C SER A 27 7.20 -8.46 9.32
N LEU A 28 8.02 -8.25 8.29
CA LEU A 28 7.70 -7.28 7.23
C LEU A 28 6.35 -7.60 6.57
N ASP A 29 6.07 -8.89 6.34
CA ASP A 29 4.85 -9.36 5.68
C ASP A 29 3.62 -9.00 6.52
N ASP A 30 3.70 -9.20 7.83
CA ASP A 30 2.63 -8.83 8.77
C ASP A 30 2.37 -7.31 8.71
N LEU A 31 3.43 -6.50 8.70
CA LEU A 31 3.31 -5.04 8.61
C LEU A 31 2.73 -4.57 7.28
N ILE A 32 3.07 -5.23 6.17
CA ILE A 32 2.51 -4.94 4.84
C ILE A 32 1.01 -5.26 4.82
N ILE A 33 0.62 -6.43 5.34
CA ILE A 33 -0.77 -6.88 5.43
C ILE A 33 -1.58 -5.89 6.27
N ASP A 34 -1.09 -5.54 7.46
CA ASP A 34 -1.78 -4.61 8.37
C ASP A 34 -1.95 -3.22 7.76
N ALA A 35 -0.89 -2.67 7.16
CA ALA A 35 -0.94 -1.37 6.49
C ALA A 35 -1.95 -1.36 5.34
N ALA A 36 -1.91 -2.38 4.47
CA ALA A 36 -2.80 -2.50 3.32
C ALA A 36 -4.27 -2.63 3.75
N HIS A 37 -4.58 -3.55 4.66
CA HIS A 37 -5.94 -3.71 5.16
C HIS A 37 -6.45 -2.48 5.91
N SER A 38 -5.58 -1.76 6.63
CA SER A 38 -5.96 -0.48 7.24
C SER A 38 -6.32 0.56 6.19
N ALA A 39 -5.56 0.65 5.10
CA ALA A 39 -5.84 1.58 4.00
C ALA A 39 -7.15 1.23 3.29
N TYR A 40 -7.41 -0.05 2.99
CA TYR A 40 -8.66 -0.51 2.38
C TYR A 40 -9.86 -0.19 3.27
N ARG A 41 -9.78 -0.46 4.58
CA ARG A 41 -10.83 -0.09 5.53
C ARG A 41 -11.07 1.41 5.59
N SER A 42 -10.00 2.21 5.57
CA SER A 42 -10.12 3.67 5.56
C SER A 42 -10.78 4.19 4.26
N ALA A 43 -10.53 3.53 3.13
CA ALA A 43 -11.12 3.88 1.84
C ALA A 43 -12.54 3.30 1.63
N GLY A 44 -12.91 2.29 2.41
CA GLY A 44 -14.20 1.59 2.27
C GLY A 44 -14.26 0.68 1.04
N ILE A 45 -13.12 0.12 0.62
CA ILE A 45 -13.00 -0.75 -0.57
C ILE A 45 -12.48 -2.14 -0.19
N ALA A 46 -12.65 -3.10 -1.09
CA ALA A 46 -12.01 -4.40 -1.07
C ALA A 46 -10.71 -4.41 -1.90
N GLN A 47 -9.86 -5.42 -1.67
CA GLN A 47 -8.55 -5.53 -2.34
C GLN A 47 -8.68 -5.82 -3.85
N ASP A 48 -9.70 -6.57 -4.25
CA ASP A 48 -9.99 -6.93 -5.65
C ASP A 48 -10.50 -5.74 -6.49
N GLU A 49 -10.83 -4.63 -5.84
CA GLU A 49 -11.14 -3.35 -6.50
C GLU A 49 -9.88 -2.52 -6.84
N VAL A 50 -8.68 -3.01 -6.47
CA VAL A 50 -7.41 -2.31 -6.73
C VAL A 50 -6.72 -2.91 -7.96
N ASP A 51 -6.67 -2.13 -9.04
CA ASP A 51 -6.10 -2.58 -10.32
C ASP A 51 -4.57 -2.67 -10.32
N ALA A 52 -3.90 -1.85 -9.50
CA ALA A 52 -2.46 -1.72 -9.54
C ALA A 52 -1.88 -1.27 -8.21
N PHE A 53 -0.65 -1.69 -7.94
CA PHE A 53 0.05 -1.43 -6.71
C PHE A 53 1.46 -0.90 -6.95
N TRP A 54 1.88 0.05 -6.13
CA TRP A 54 3.25 0.57 -6.11
C TRP A 54 3.82 0.45 -4.71
N PHE A 55 4.96 -0.24 -4.59
CA PHE A 55 5.62 -0.50 -3.33
C PHE A 55 6.99 0.18 -3.29
N GLY A 56 7.19 1.05 -2.30
CA GLY A 56 8.45 1.72 -2.02
C GLY A 56 9.14 1.10 -0.82
N THR A 57 10.40 0.70 -0.98
CA THR A 57 11.24 0.19 0.11
C THR A 57 12.69 0.59 -0.11
N SER A 58 13.45 0.70 0.99
CA SER A 58 14.89 1.02 0.95
C SER A 58 15.73 -0.25 1.13
N GLN A 59 15.52 -0.99 2.22
CA GLN A 59 16.33 -2.15 2.59
C GLN A 59 15.53 -3.40 2.98
N SER A 60 14.20 -3.30 3.04
CA SER A 60 13.36 -4.37 3.59
C SER A 60 13.02 -5.45 2.56
N ALA A 61 12.99 -5.10 1.27
CA ALA A 61 12.77 -6.03 0.17
C ALA A 61 13.36 -5.50 -1.14
N ALA A 62 13.32 -6.32 -2.19
CA ALA A 62 13.67 -5.92 -3.55
C ALA A 62 12.43 -5.96 -4.45
N SER A 63 12.20 -4.87 -5.20
CA SER A 63 11.08 -4.73 -6.17
C SER A 63 9.68 -4.81 -5.54
N GLY A 64 8.63 -4.77 -6.38
CA GLY A 64 7.23 -4.95 -5.96
C GLY A 64 6.92 -6.35 -5.41
N LEU A 65 7.80 -7.33 -5.62
CA LEU A 65 7.62 -8.71 -5.12
C LEU A 65 7.53 -8.79 -3.60
N GLY A 66 8.19 -7.88 -2.88
CA GLY A 66 8.13 -7.82 -1.41
C GLY A 66 6.72 -7.61 -0.84
N MET A 67 5.83 -7.00 -1.61
CA MET A 67 4.42 -6.80 -1.23
C MET A 67 3.48 -7.78 -1.95
N ALA A 68 3.83 -8.22 -3.17
CA ALA A 68 3.01 -9.16 -3.95
C ALA A 68 2.78 -10.49 -3.23
N GLY A 69 3.83 -11.06 -2.63
CA GLY A 69 3.74 -12.31 -1.86
C GLY A 69 2.78 -12.21 -0.68
N PRO A 70 2.98 -11.25 0.26
CA PRO A 70 2.10 -11.08 1.42
C PRO A 70 0.64 -10.81 1.06
N LEU A 71 0.40 -9.95 0.05
CA LEU A 71 -0.96 -9.59 -0.37
C LEU A 71 -1.60 -10.60 -1.33
N LYS A 72 -0.85 -11.61 -1.81
CA LYS A 72 -1.31 -12.62 -2.78
C LYS A 72 -1.86 -12.02 -4.07
N ILE A 73 -1.10 -11.09 -4.65
CA ILE A 73 -1.40 -10.39 -5.92
C ILE A 73 -0.32 -10.62 -6.97
#